data_AF-A0A507WCG6-F1
#
_entry.id   AF-A0A507WCG6-F1
#
_cell.length_a   1.000
_cell.length_b   1.000
_cell.length_c   1.000
_cell.angle_alpha   90.00
_cell.angle_beta   90.00
_cell.angle_gamma   90.00
#
_symmetry.space_group_name_H-M   'P 1'
#
loop_
_entity.id
_entity.type
_entity.pdbx_description
1 polymer ?
#
loop_
_entity_poly.entity_id
_entity_poly.type
_entity_poly.pdbx_seq_one_letter_code
_entity_poly.pdbx_strand_id
1 'polypeptide(L)'
;MDITLDELESFCAELQALSFPQPRQQTFLELIDLHRIESVSSKLLTFLLNSKAEHGLGHLGLQALFNVLGINTQKAPETIHITPEVHCRLKSNGRVGRVDLVVDVKVQAKGENHLLVIENKINHKVNNPFDLYVKYCQKNYPNHEKTFILMGLKPPQNIPQHYVFIAHSDFCQSLKSLLLASEEEAINNSYYRHFVFDYIEAMEAMSPKKPNEEQAKIINFCQNNVALLDQLQEQRDNVRDSFRTQLSEIEALLKTDVFGEIESHNIDDENTWEYLGIYAYSDDFKIRNTSHKVYIVAHWTLKSVYLTIEMYTVRDENQVPLSVMLKLLESLAVNVISAEDEDSVIVFTAQSKDMTPQILATAIDELYQKIARDI
;
A
#
# COMPACT_ATOMS: atom_id res chain seq x y z
N MET A 1 20.91 28.50 10.70
CA MET A 1 20.07 29.27 11.63
C MET A 1 19.98 28.40 12.87
N ASP A 2 20.41 28.88 14.03
CA ASP A 2 20.45 28.02 15.22
C ASP A 2 19.02 27.83 15.72
N ILE A 3 18.56 26.57 15.75
CA ILE A 3 17.25 26.21 16.27
C ILE A 3 17.26 26.47 17.78
N THR A 4 16.25 27.17 18.27
CA THR A 4 16.05 27.40 19.70
C THR A 4 15.33 26.24 20.37
N LEU A 5 15.54 26.06 21.67
CA LEU A 5 14.82 25.04 22.45
C LEU A 5 13.30 25.25 22.35
N ASP A 6 12.84 26.51 22.37
CA ASP A 6 11.44 26.87 22.25
C ASP A 6 10.85 26.43 20.89
N GLU A 7 11.61 26.57 19.79
CA GLU A 7 11.21 26.08 18.46
C GLU A 7 11.08 24.54 18.43
N LEU A 8 12.00 23.83 19.09
CA LEU A 8 11.93 22.36 19.20
C LEU A 8 10.74 21.91 20.05
N GLU A 9 10.49 22.58 21.19
CA GLU A 9 9.36 22.27 22.06
C GLU A 9 8.02 22.51 21.33
N SER A 10 7.92 23.60 20.57
CA SER A 10 6.74 23.88 19.74
C SER A 10 6.55 22.83 18.66
N PHE A 11 7.61 22.47 17.94
CA PHE A 11 7.57 21.42 16.92
C PHE A 11 7.12 20.07 17.50
N CYS A 12 7.66 19.66 18.64
CA CYS A 12 7.27 18.43 19.31
C CYS A 12 5.81 18.45 19.75
N ALA A 13 5.32 19.57 20.30
CA ALA A 13 3.94 19.71 20.71
C ALA A 13 2.97 19.62 19.52
N GLU A 14 3.29 20.29 18.42
CA GLU A 14 2.51 20.22 17.18
C GLU A 14 2.50 18.81 16.58
N LEU A 15 3.66 18.15 16.52
CA LEU A 15 3.80 16.79 16.01
C LEU A 15 2.97 15.79 16.85
N GLN A 16 3.01 15.90 18.18
CA GLN A 16 2.24 15.06 19.10
C GLN A 16 0.74 15.28 19.01
N ALA A 17 0.29 16.46 18.57
CA ALA A 17 -1.11 16.76 18.35
C ALA A 17 -1.65 16.18 17.02
N LEU A 18 -0.78 15.69 16.13
CA LEU A 18 -1.21 15.06 14.88
C LEU A 18 -1.71 13.63 15.11
N SER A 19 -2.82 13.30 14.43
CA SER A 19 -3.29 11.94 14.27
C SER A 19 -2.69 11.38 12.99
N PHE A 20 -1.83 10.37 13.11
CA PHE A 20 -1.29 9.67 11.95
C PHE A 20 -2.28 8.60 11.51
N PRO A 21 -2.78 8.65 10.26
CA PRO A 21 -3.71 7.64 9.77
C PRO A 21 -3.01 6.29 9.79
N GLN A 22 -3.59 5.31 10.47
CA GLN A 22 -3.12 3.93 10.41
C GLN A 22 -3.16 3.46 8.95
N PRO A 23 -2.16 2.69 8.50
CA PRO A 23 -2.21 2.09 7.18
C PRO A 23 -3.49 1.28 7.05
N ARG A 24 -4.35 1.66 6.09
CA ARG A 24 -5.60 0.96 5.85
C ARG A 24 -5.28 -0.46 5.40
N GLN A 25 -5.93 -1.45 6.00
CA GLN A 25 -5.88 -2.81 5.51
C GLN A 25 -6.40 -2.86 4.07
N GLN A 26 -5.62 -3.46 3.17
CA GLN A 26 -6.06 -3.63 1.78
C GLN A 26 -7.33 -4.48 1.73
N THR A 27 -8.27 -4.10 0.87
CA THR A 27 -9.46 -4.90 0.60
C THR A 27 -9.07 -6.15 -0.19
N PHE A 28 -9.91 -7.17 -0.16
CA PHE A 28 -9.70 -8.35 -1.01
C PHE A 28 -9.62 -7.97 -2.49
N LEU A 29 -10.48 -7.06 -2.93
CA LEU A 29 -10.49 -6.57 -4.31
C LEU A 29 -9.21 -5.80 -4.68
N GLU A 30 -8.57 -5.11 -3.74
CA GLU A 30 -7.26 -4.50 -3.96
C GLU A 30 -6.14 -5.55 -4.03
N LEU A 31 -6.17 -6.56 -3.17
CA LEU A 31 -5.20 -7.66 -3.19
C LEU A 31 -5.19 -8.43 -4.51
N ILE A 32 -6.33 -8.54 -5.18
CA ILE A 32 -6.45 -9.20 -6.49
C ILE A 32 -6.33 -8.23 -7.69
N ASP A 33 -5.89 -6.99 -7.45
CA ASP A 33 -5.73 -5.96 -8.49
C ASP A 33 -7.02 -5.67 -9.30
N LEU A 34 -8.18 -5.59 -8.65
CA LEU A 34 -9.48 -5.31 -9.29
C LEU A 34 -9.44 -4.07 -10.19
N HIS A 35 -8.62 -3.07 -9.84
CA HIS A 35 -8.47 -1.84 -10.61
C HIS A 35 -8.10 -2.08 -12.09
N ARG A 36 -7.54 -3.25 -12.43
CA ARG A 36 -7.21 -3.65 -13.81
C ARG A 36 -8.38 -4.29 -14.57
N ILE A 37 -9.51 -4.55 -13.91
CA ILE A 37 -10.57 -5.42 -14.41
C ILE A 37 -11.95 -4.73 -14.38
N GLU A 38 -12.19 -3.86 -15.35
CA GLU A 38 -13.48 -3.16 -15.56
C GLU A 38 -14.67 -4.12 -15.65
N SER A 39 -14.48 -5.30 -16.26
CA SER A 39 -15.52 -6.31 -16.40
C SER A 39 -16.00 -6.90 -15.07
N VAL A 40 -15.15 -6.95 -14.04
CA VAL A 40 -15.54 -7.43 -12.70
C VAL A 40 -16.38 -6.36 -12.02
N SER A 41 -16.00 -5.08 -12.12
CA SER A 41 -16.83 -3.98 -11.60
C SER A 41 -18.22 -3.96 -12.27
N SER A 42 -18.31 -4.16 -13.59
CA SER A 42 -19.61 -4.25 -14.28
C SER A 42 -20.48 -5.42 -13.82
N LYS A 43 -19.86 -6.57 -13.47
CA LYS A 43 -20.57 -7.71 -12.86
C LYS A 43 -21.05 -7.39 -11.45
N LEU A 44 -20.22 -6.71 -10.64
CA LEU A 44 -20.61 -6.29 -9.30
C LEU A 44 -21.74 -5.25 -9.36
N LEU A 45 -21.68 -4.27 -10.26
CA LEU A 45 -22.78 -3.34 -10.51
C LEU A 45 -24.06 -4.07 -10.95
N THR A 46 -23.95 -5.07 -11.83
CA THR A 46 -25.09 -5.91 -12.24
C THR A 46 -25.73 -6.60 -11.03
N PHE A 47 -24.91 -7.11 -10.11
CA PHE A 47 -25.38 -7.73 -8.88
C PHE A 47 -26.02 -6.71 -7.94
N LEU A 48 -25.34 -5.61 -7.63
CA LEU A 48 -25.79 -4.56 -6.69
C LEU A 48 -27.05 -3.82 -7.15
N LEU A 49 -27.22 -3.61 -8.45
CA LEU A 49 -28.38 -2.91 -9.03
C LEU A 49 -29.57 -3.86 -9.25
N ASN A 50 -29.43 -5.15 -8.95
CA ASN A 50 -30.53 -6.10 -9.05
C ASN A 50 -31.29 -6.18 -7.72
N SER A 51 -32.42 -5.50 -7.63
CA SER A 51 -33.24 -5.47 -6.41
C SER A 51 -33.83 -6.82 -6.01
N LYS A 52 -33.67 -7.86 -6.85
CA LYS A 52 -34.14 -9.23 -6.65
C LYS A 52 -33.00 -10.22 -6.45
N ALA A 53 -31.74 -9.77 -6.42
CA ALA A 53 -30.60 -10.64 -6.18
C ALA A 53 -30.51 -11.06 -4.70
N GLU A 54 -29.80 -12.16 -4.46
CA GLU A 54 -29.64 -12.80 -3.15
C GLU A 54 -28.71 -12.01 -2.18
N HIS A 55 -28.24 -10.82 -2.57
CA HIS A 55 -27.37 -9.99 -1.73
C HIS A 55 -28.03 -9.42 -0.47
N GLY A 56 -29.36 -9.49 -0.35
CA GLY A 56 -30.10 -8.95 0.79
C GLY A 56 -30.33 -7.43 0.75
N LEU A 57 -29.62 -6.66 -0.09
CA LEU A 57 -29.75 -5.20 -0.20
C LEU A 57 -31.12 -4.68 -0.68
N GLY A 58 -32.00 -5.54 -1.20
CA GLY A 58 -33.25 -5.12 -1.84
C GLY A 58 -33.02 -3.99 -2.85
N HIS A 59 -33.76 -2.89 -2.74
CA HIS A 59 -33.69 -1.75 -3.66
C HIS A 59 -32.55 -0.75 -3.38
N LEU A 60 -31.73 -0.96 -2.34
CA LEU A 60 -30.77 0.06 -1.87
C LEU A 60 -29.72 0.43 -2.93
N GLY A 61 -29.27 -0.52 -3.75
CA GLY A 61 -28.35 -0.23 -4.86
C GLY A 61 -28.96 0.71 -5.90
N LEU A 62 -30.20 0.46 -6.32
CA LEU A 62 -30.91 1.36 -7.24
C LEU A 62 -31.18 2.72 -6.60
N GLN A 63 -31.58 2.73 -5.32
CA GLN A 63 -31.83 3.96 -4.58
C GLN A 63 -30.56 4.82 -4.46
N ALA A 64 -29.42 4.21 -4.19
CA ALA A 64 -28.13 4.91 -4.13
C ALA A 64 -27.81 5.60 -5.46
N LEU A 65 -27.99 4.88 -6.58
CA LEU A 65 -27.76 5.45 -7.90
C LEU A 65 -28.74 6.59 -8.23
N PHE A 66 -30.02 6.44 -7.85
CA PHE A 66 -31.04 7.48 -8.05
C PHE A 66 -30.80 8.73 -7.22
N ASN A 67 -30.34 8.57 -5.97
CA ASN A 67 -29.95 9.70 -5.12
C ASN A 67 -28.83 10.52 -5.77
N VAL A 68 -27.79 9.86 -6.29
CA VAL A 68 -26.67 10.53 -6.98
C VAL A 68 -27.13 11.20 -8.28
N LEU A 69 -28.09 10.61 -8.98
CA LEU A 69 -28.71 11.20 -10.18
C LEU A 69 -29.69 12.34 -9.89
N GLY A 70 -30.07 12.56 -8.63
CA GLY A 70 -31.13 13.50 -8.26
C GLY A 70 -32.53 13.07 -8.73
N ILE A 71 -32.75 11.77 -8.97
CA ILE A 71 -34.04 11.21 -9.38
C ILE A 71 -34.85 10.87 -8.13
N ASN A 72 -35.91 11.64 -7.88
CA ASN A 72 -36.81 11.41 -6.76
C ASN A 72 -37.87 10.38 -7.11
N THR A 73 -37.92 9.28 -6.36
CA THR A 73 -38.95 8.25 -6.50
C THR A 73 -39.91 8.27 -5.31
N GLN A 74 -41.21 8.18 -5.60
CA GLN A 74 -42.22 8.09 -4.53
C GLN A 74 -42.24 6.72 -3.84
N LYS A 75 -41.69 5.69 -4.49
CA LYS A 75 -41.58 4.32 -4.00
C LYS A 75 -40.20 3.77 -4.29
N ALA A 76 -39.85 2.71 -3.57
CA ALA A 76 -38.64 1.93 -3.80
C ALA A 76 -38.55 1.50 -5.28
N PRO A 77 -37.46 1.82 -5.99
CA PRO A 77 -37.25 1.35 -7.36
C PRO A 77 -37.05 -0.17 -7.38
N GLU A 78 -37.60 -0.83 -8.39
CA GLU A 78 -37.54 -2.28 -8.51
C GLU A 78 -36.96 -2.68 -9.88
N THR A 79 -36.01 -3.61 -9.88
CA THR A 79 -35.45 -4.17 -11.11
C THR A 79 -36.51 -5.02 -11.84
N ILE A 80 -36.76 -4.67 -13.11
CA ILE A 80 -37.51 -5.51 -14.04
C ILE A 80 -36.56 -6.51 -14.68
N HIS A 81 -35.49 -5.99 -15.30
CA HIS A 81 -34.49 -6.80 -15.98
C HIS A 81 -33.15 -6.08 -16.03
N ILE A 82 -32.06 -6.86 -16.03
CA ILE A 82 -30.71 -6.34 -16.23
C ILE A 82 -30.05 -7.13 -17.34
N THR A 83 -29.50 -6.41 -18.31
CA THR A 83 -28.76 -7.01 -19.42
C THR A 83 -27.33 -6.45 -19.41
N PRO A 84 -26.34 -7.25 -19.01
CA PRO A 84 -24.94 -6.88 -19.19
C PRO A 84 -24.54 -7.04 -20.67
N GLU A 85 -23.50 -6.30 -21.09
CA GLU A 85 -22.84 -6.47 -22.39
C GLU A 85 -23.78 -6.37 -23.61
N VAL A 86 -24.63 -5.33 -23.64
CA VAL A 86 -25.62 -5.13 -24.71
C VAL A 86 -24.96 -4.71 -26.02
N HIS A 87 -24.98 -5.61 -27.00
CA HIS A 87 -24.45 -5.35 -28.34
C HIS A 87 -25.39 -4.45 -29.14
N CYS A 88 -24.93 -3.25 -29.44
CA CYS A 88 -25.65 -2.25 -30.22
C CYS A 88 -25.24 -2.34 -31.69
N ARG A 89 -26.21 -2.47 -32.60
CA ARG A 89 -25.99 -2.42 -34.05
C ARG A 89 -27.08 -1.62 -34.75
N LEU A 90 -26.69 -0.66 -35.59
CA LEU A 90 -27.60 0.03 -36.50
C LEU A 90 -27.50 -0.55 -37.90
N LYS A 91 -28.59 -1.11 -38.42
CA LYS A 91 -28.66 -1.68 -39.79
C LYS A 91 -28.37 -0.62 -40.87
N SER A 92 -28.60 0.66 -40.58
CA SER A 92 -28.48 1.75 -41.55
C SER A 92 -27.05 2.08 -41.96
N ASN A 93 -26.04 1.80 -41.12
CA ASN A 93 -24.64 2.12 -41.42
C ASN A 93 -23.62 1.09 -40.92
N GLY A 94 -24.08 -0.08 -40.45
CA GLY A 94 -23.22 -1.19 -40.03
C GLY A 94 -22.41 -0.95 -38.75
N ARG A 95 -22.54 0.22 -38.10
CA ARG A 95 -21.80 0.52 -36.86
C ARG A 95 -22.20 -0.45 -35.75
N VAL A 96 -21.20 -0.91 -35.02
CA VAL A 96 -21.34 -1.82 -33.87
C VAL A 96 -20.66 -1.22 -32.64
N GLY A 97 -21.18 -1.59 -31.47
CA GLY A 97 -20.59 -1.28 -30.18
C GLY A 97 -21.25 -2.14 -29.10
N ARG A 98 -20.76 -2.01 -27.86
CA ARG A 98 -21.27 -2.79 -26.72
C ARG A 98 -21.36 -1.87 -25.52
N VAL A 99 -22.57 -1.72 -24.98
CA VAL A 99 -22.80 -1.04 -23.71
C VAL A 99 -22.55 -2.03 -22.58
N ASP A 100 -21.87 -1.59 -21.52
CA ASP A 100 -21.52 -2.47 -20.40
C ASP A 100 -22.75 -2.98 -19.65
N LEU A 101 -23.73 -2.11 -19.38
CA LEU A 101 -24.91 -2.49 -18.60
C LEU A 101 -26.16 -1.70 -19.00
N VAL A 102 -27.29 -2.40 -19.14
CA VAL A 102 -28.62 -1.80 -19.29
C VAL A 102 -29.53 -2.36 -18.20
N VAL A 103 -30.16 -1.47 -17.42
CA VAL A 103 -31.04 -1.80 -16.29
C VAL A 103 -32.43 -1.25 -16.59
N ASP A 104 -33.41 -2.13 -16.73
CA ASP A 104 -34.82 -1.77 -16.82
C ASP A 104 -35.41 -1.75 -15.40
N VAL A 105 -35.88 -0.58 -14.98
CA VAL A 105 -36.32 -0.29 -13.63
C VAL A 105 -37.77 0.15 -13.66
N LYS A 106 -38.57 -0.46 -12.78
CA LYS A 106 -39.92 0.02 -12.50
C LYS A 106 -39.83 1.20 -11.55
N VAL A 107 -40.21 2.37 -12.03
CA VAL A 107 -40.31 3.58 -11.22
C VAL A 107 -41.77 4.03 -11.20
N GLN A 108 -42.42 4.06 -10.04
CA GLN A 108 -43.80 4.55 -9.96
C GLN A 108 -43.91 6.08 -9.92
N ALA A 109 -43.05 6.76 -10.70
CA ALA A 109 -43.24 8.16 -11.03
C ALA A 109 -43.88 8.19 -12.43
N LYS A 110 -45.18 8.54 -12.50
CA LYS A 110 -45.94 8.72 -13.75
C LYS A 110 -46.26 7.48 -14.60
N GLY A 111 -45.99 6.26 -14.13
CA GLY A 111 -46.41 5.03 -14.81
C GLY A 111 -45.53 4.63 -16.02
N GLU A 112 -44.33 5.19 -16.11
CA GLU A 112 -43.33 4.86 -17.13
C GLU A 112 -42.19 4.03 -16.52
N ASN A 113 -41.65 3.08 -17.28
CA ASN A 113 -40.44 2.36 -16.88
C ASN A 113 -39.22 3.25 -17.16
N HIS A 114 -38.16 3.10 -16.35
CA HIS A 114 -36.93 3.85 -16.49
C HIS A 114 -35.81 2.92 -16.95
N LEU A 115 -35.12 3.30 -18.01
CA LEU A 115 -33.97 2.59 -18.54
C LEU A 115 -32.68 3.32 -18.14
N LEU A 116 -31.85 2.65 -17.33
CA LEU A 116 -30.50 3.13 -17.04
C LEU A 116 -29.54 2.45 -18.00
N VAL A 117 -28.76 3.25 -18.72
CA VAL A 117 -27.79 2.78 -19.71
C VAL A 117 -26.42 3.18 -19.22
N ILE A 118 -25.67 2.25 -18.66
CA ILE A 118 -24.42 2.50 -17.94
C ILE A 118 -23.24 2.01 -18.77
N GLU A 119 -22.34 2.92 -19.10
CA GLU A 119 -21.00 2.61 -19.57
C GLU A 119 -20.05 2.79 -18.39
N ASN A 120 -19.35 1.71 -18.01
CA ASN A 120 -18.43 1.70 -16.88
C ASN A 120 -17.00 1.91 -17.39
N LYS A 121 -16.25 2.87 -16.86
CA LYS A 121 -14.88 3.18 -17.26
C LYS A 121 -14.02 3.49 -16.04
N ILE A 122 -13.21 2.53 -15.61
CA ILE A 122 -12.31 2.72 -14.47
C ILE A 122 -10.97 3.33 -14.93
N ASN A 123 -10.28 2.65 -15.86
CA ASN A 123 -8.94 3.04 -16.33
C ASN A 123 -8.83 3.21 -17.86
N HIS A 124 -9.93 2.99 -18.60
CA HIS A 124 -9.92 3.07 -20.06
C HIS A 124 -10.25 4.47 -20.58
N LYS A 125 -9.76 4.76 -21.79
CA LYS A 125 -10.11 5.97 -22.53
C LYS A 125 -11.60 5.96 -22.91
N VAL A 126 -12.24 7.12 -22.81
CA VAL A 126 -13.64 7.33 -23.20
C VAL A 126 -13.72 7.49 -24.72
N ASN A 127 -13.68 6.38 -25.46
CA ASN A 127 -13.67 6.35 -26.93
C ASN A 127 -14.80 5.48 -27.53
N ASN A 128 -15.79 5.12 -26.73
CA ASN A 128 -16.94 4.32 -27.15
C ASN A 128 -17.86 5.09 -28.12
N PRO A 129 -18.63 4.38 -28.96
CA PRO A 129 -19.60 5.01 -29.86
C PRO A 129 -20.90 5.43 -29.11
N PHE A 130 -20.82 6.42 -28.22
CA PHE A 130 -21.93 6.84 -27.37
C PHE A 130 -23.22 7.22 -28.13
N ASP A 131 -23.10 7.87 -29.29
CA ASP A 131 -24.28 8.22 -30.11
C ASP A 131 -25.00 6.98 -30.69
N LEU A 132 -24.26 5.89 -30.93
CA LEU A 132 -24.84 4.60 -31.33
C LEU A 132 -25.70 4.02 -30.20
N TYR A 133 -25.22 4.11 -28.97
CA TYR A 133 -25.90 3.59 -27.79
C TYR A 133 -27.22 4.33 -27.56
N VAL A 134 -27.19 5.67 -27.65
CA VAL A 134 -28.39 6.51 -27.56
C VAL A 134 -29.43 6.13 -28.61
N LYS A 135 -29.04 6.06 -29.89
CA LYS A 135 -29.94 5.69 -30.98
C LYS A 135 -30.49 4.27 -30.84
N TYR A 136 -29.66 3.34 -30.40
CA TYR A 136 -30.08 1.96 -30.17
C TYR A 136 -31.14 1.89 -29.06
N CYS A 137 -30.91 2.52 -27.91
CA CYS A 137 -31.85 2.51 -26.78
C CYS A 137 -33.15 3.27 -27.10
N GLN A 138 -33.07 4.41 -27.80
CA GLN A 138 -34.25 5.14 -28.28
C GLN A 138 -35.16 4.28 -29.16
N LYS A 139 -34.56 3.49 -30.06
CA LYS A 139 -35.31 2.63 -30.99
C LYS A 139 -35.93 1.40 -30.29
N ASN A 140 -35.18 0.75 -29.41
CA ASN A 140 -35.61 -0.53 -28.82
C ASN A 140 -36.45 -0.38 -27.55
N TYR A 141 -36.39 0.78 -26.89
CA TYR A 141 -37.13 1.07 -25.65
C TYR A 141 -37.92 2.39 -25.77
N PRO A 142 -38.84 2.53 -26.75
CA PRO A 142 -39.46 3.83 -27.07
C PRO A 142 -40.28 4.42 -25.91
N ASN A 143 -40.84 3.59 -25.03
CA ASN A 143 -41.74 3.99 -23.94
C ASN A 143 -41.06 4.13 -22.57
N HIS A 144 -39.72 4.06 -22.53
CA HIS A 144 -38.97 4.24 -21.30
C HIS A 144 -38.45 5.67 -21.17
N GLU A 145 -38.48 6.24 -19.98
CA GLU A 145 -37.56 7.32 -19.63
C GLU A 145 -36.12 6.78 -19.62
N LYS A 146 -35.13 7.55 -20.05
CA LYS A 146 -33.76 7.04 -20.27
C LYS A 146 -32.73 7.95 -19.62
N THR A 147 -31.87 7.36 -18.80
CA THR A 147 -30.68 8.02 -18.28
C THR A 147 -29.45 7.28 -18.78
N PHE A 148 -28.60 7.99 -19.53
CA PHE A 148 -27.32 7.47 -19.99
C PHE A 148 -26.24 7.91 -19.01
N ILE A 149 -25.51 6.96 -18.45
CA ILE A 149 -24.56 7.16 -17.35
C ILE A 149 -23.19 6.73 -17.82
N LEU A 150 -22.22 7.63 -17.70
CA LEU A 150 -20.80 7.31 -17.80
C LEU A 150 -20.27 7.21 -16.37
N MET A 151 -20.05 5.99 -15.89
CA MET A 151 -19.56 5.74 -14.54
C MET A 151 -18.05 5.55 -14.55
N GLY A 152 -17.31 6.21 -13.66
CA GLY A 152 -15.85 6.07 -13.62
C GLY A 152 -15.18 6.64 -12.38
N LEU A 153 -13.85 6.69 -12.33
CA LEU A 153 -13.13 7.22 -11.16
C LEU A 153 -13.07 8.76 -11.15
N LYS A 154 -13.05 9.39 -12.32
CA LYS A 154 -13.01 10.85 -12.48
C LYS A 154 -13.69 11.26 -13.79
N PRO A 155 -14.30 12.47 -13.86
CA PRO A 155 -14.94 12.92 -15.09
C PRO A 155 -13.90 13.07 -16.21
N PRO A 156 -14.24 12.66 -17.45
CA PRO A 156 -13.42 12.99 -18.61
C PRO A 156 -13.48 14.50 -18.90
N GLN A 157 -12.52 15.02 -19.67
CA GLN A 157 -12.54 16.43 -20.10
C GLN A 157 -13.83 16.80 -20.84
N ASN A 158 -14.34 15.88 -21.67
CA ASN A 158 -15.60 16.03 -22.39
C ASN A 158 -16.51 14.86 -22.05
N ILE A 159 -17.64 15.15 -21.42
CA ILE A 159 -18.70 14.16 -21.19
C ILE A 159 -19.45 13.97 -22.50
N PRO A 160 -19.67 12.73 -22.98
CA PRO A 160 -20.43 12.48 -24.19
C PRO A 160 -21.83 13.10 -24.14
N GLN A 161 -22.32 13.58 -25.29
CA GLN A 161 -23.66 14.14 -25.37
C GLN A 161 -24.72 13.13 -24.89
N HIS A 162 -25.70 13.61 -24.12
CA HIS A 162 -26.75 12.84 -23.45
C HIS A 162 -26.32 11.98 -22.26
N TYR A 163 -25.01 11.86 -21.98
CA TYR A 163 -24.52 11.15 -20.81
C TYR A 163 -24.39 12.10 -19.62
N VAL A 164 -24.69 11.59 -18.44
CA VAL A 164 -24.28 12.18 -17.16
C VAL A 164 -23.10 11.39 -16.60
N PHE A 165 -22.15 12.08 -16.00
CA PHE A 165 -21.03 11.41 -15.33
C PHE A 165 -21.40 11.11 -13.87
N ILE A 166 -21.06 9.91 -13.40
CA ILE A 166 -21.14 9.53 -11.99
C ILE A 166 -19.80 8.94 -11.56
N ALA A 167 -19.22 9.47 -10.47
CA ALA A 167 -18.06 8.83 -9.88
C ALA A 167 -18.48 7.54 -9.16
N HIS A 168 -17.67 6.48 -9.24
CA HIS A 168 -17.88 5.29 -8.43
C HIS A 168 -17.92 5.63 -6.93
N SER A 169 -17.10 6.58 -6.48
CA SER A 169 -17.13 7.08 -5.09
C SER A 169 -18.50 7.62 -4.68
N ASP A 170 -19.18 8.38 -5.54
CA ASP A 170 -20.45 9.01 -5.18
C ASP A 170 -21.55 7.95 -5.02
N PHE A 171 -21.58 6.97 -5.93
CA PHE A 171 -22.46 5.81 -5.83
C PHE A 171 -22.18 5.00 -4.57
N CYS A 172 -20.91 4.66 -4.33
CA CYS A 172 -20.49 3.86 -3.18
C CYS A 172 -20.78 4.58 -1.85
N GLN A 173 -20.54 5.89 -1.76
CA GLN A 173 -20.85 6.68 -0.58
C GLN A 173 -22.35 6.72 -0.31
N SER A 174 -23.17 6.95 -1.34
CA SER A 174 -24.63 6.91 -1.18
C SER A 174 -25.12 5.52 -0.76
N LEU A 175 -24.55 4.45 -1.31
CA LEU A 175 -24.90 3.08 -0.92
C LEU A 175 -24.50 2.78 0.52
N LYS A 176 -23.29 3.19 0.92
CA LYS A 176 -22.77 3.06 2.29
C LYS A 176 -23.67 3.76 3.30
N SER A 177 -24.09 5.00 3.02
CA SER A 177 -25.01 5.74 3.87
C SER A 177 -26.36 5.04 4.03
N LEU A 178 -26.93 4.51 2.94
CA LEU A 178 -28.18 3.74 3.00
C LEU A 178 -28.04 2.43 3.78
N LEU A 179 -26.91 1.73 3.62
CA LEU A 179 -26.59 0.51 4.35
C LEU A 179 -26.45 0.73 5.86
N LEU A 180 -25.85 1.85 6.27
CA LEU A 180 -25.68 2.22 7.68
C LEU A 180 -26.98 2.69 8.32
N ALA A 181 -27.89 3.30 7.53
CA ALA A 181 -29.19 3.74 8.00
C ALA A 181 -30.25 2.62 8.04
N SER A 182 -29.97 1.46 7.43
CA SER A 182 -30.91 0.34 7.39
C SER A 182 -30.82 -0.52 8.65
N GLU A 183 -31.92 -0.63 9.38
CA GLU A 183 -32.05 -1.50 10.57
C GLU A 183 -32.45 -2.94 10.21
N GLU A 184 -32.61 -3.29 8.93
CA GLU A 184 -33.07 -4.63 8.54
C GLU A 184 -32.02 -5.70 8.84
N GLU A 185 -32.38 -6.65 9.70
CA GLU A 185 -31.53 -7.78 10.09
C GLU A 185 -31.06 -8.61 8.88
N ALA A 186 -31.89 -8.74 7.84
CA ALA A 186 -31.56 -9.45 6.60
C ALA A 186 -30.40 -8.81 5.81
N ILE A 187 -30.28 -7.48 5.85
CA ILE A 187 -29.15 -6.75 5.24
C ILE A 187 -27.90 -6.90 6.12
N ASN A 188 -28.08 -6.91 7.43
CA ASN A 188 -26.98 -6.98 8.39
C ASN A 188 -26.35 -8.39 8.51
N ASN A 189 -27.14 -9.44 8.29
CA ASN A 189 -26.69 -10.85 8.30
C ASN A 189 -26.43 -11.45 6.91
N SER A 190 -26.41 -10.64 5.85
CA SER A 190 -26.11 -11.14 4.51
C SER A 190 -24.64 -11.55 4.38
N TYR A 191 -24.39 -12.79 3.91
CA TYR A 191 -23.05 -13.26 3.48
C TYR A 191 -22.36 -12.25 2.56
N TYR A 192 -23.14 -11.59 1.70
CA TYR A 192 -22.64 -10.64 0.72
C TYR A 192 -22.24 -9.28 1.30
N ARG A 193 -22.66 -8.94 2.53
CA ARG A 193 -22.38 -7.63 3.13
C ARG A 193 -20.88 -7.30 3.11
N HIS A 194 -20.04 -8.25 3.52
CA HIS A 194 -18.58 -8.07 3.54
C HIS A 194 -18.04 -7.74 2.14
N PHE A 195 -18.49 -8.44 1.10
CA PHE A 195 -18.07 -8.18 -0.28
C PHE A 195 -18.58 -6.83 -0.82
N VAL A 196 -19.76 -6.38 -0.38
CA VAL A 196 -20.28 -5.06 -0.74
C VAL A 196 -19.43 -3.95 -0.11
N PHE A 197 -19.08 -4.09 1.18
CA PHE A 197 -18.19 -3.13 1.84
C PHE A 197 -16.78 -3.17 1.25
N ASP A 198 -16.26 -4.36 0.92
CA ASP A 198 -14.97 -4.53 0.25
C ASP A 198 -14.94 -3.81 -1.11
N TYR A 199 -16.05 -3.89 -1.89
CA TYR A 199 -16.21 -3.14 -3.13
C TYR A 199 -16.27 -1.62 -2.92
N ILE A 200 -17.05 -1.16 -1.93
CA ILE A 200 -17.16 0.26 -1.58
C ILE A 200 -15.78 0.81 -1.23
N GLU A 201 -15.06 0.15 -0.33
CA GLU A 201 -13.73 0.58 0.11
C GLU A 201 -12.69 0.55 -1.02
N ALA A 202 -12.73 -0.46 -1.89
CA ALA A 202 -11.84 -0.53 -3.05
C ALA A 202 -12.08 0.64 -4.02
N MET A 203 -13.34 0.98 -4.31
CA MET A 203 -13.70 2.10 -5.18
C MET A 203 -13.35 3.45 -4.56
N GLU A 204 -13.60 3.63 -3.25
CA GLU A 204 -13.20 4.82 -2.50
C GLU A 204 -11.67 5.00 -2.51
N ALA A 205 -10.91 3.92 -2.36
CA ALA A 205 -9.45 3.96 -2.35
C ALA A 205 -8.83 4.33 -3.72
N MET A 206 -9.43 3.87 -4.82
CA MET A 206 -9.01 4.22 -6.19
C MET A 206 -9.42 5.63 -6.63
N SER A 207 -10.42 6.20 -5.98
CA SER A 207 -10.91 7.52 -6.33
C SER A 207 -9.84 8.58 -6.01
N PRO A 208 -9.71 9.65 -6.83
CA PRO A 208 -8.75 10.71 -6.55
C PRO A 208 -8.97 11.28 -5.14
N LYS A 209 -8.04 11.02 -4.23
CA LYS A 209 -8.14 11.46 -2.84
C LYS A 209 -7.80 12.95 -2.77
N LYS A 210 -8.75 13.76 -2.31
CA LYS A 210 -8.39 15.00 -1.63
C LYS A 210 -7.82 14.61 -0.26
N PRO A 211 -6.79 15.30 0.25
CA PRO A 211 -6.36 15.11 1.63
C PRO A 211 -7.58 15.24 2.54
N ASN A 212 -7.83 14.24 3.39
CA ASN A 212 -8.81 14.40 4.44
C ASN A 212 -8.30 15.44 5.46
N GLU A 213 -9.13 15.82 6.44
CA GLU A 213 -8.76 16.88 7.40
C GLU A 213 -7.46 16.56 8.16
N GLU A 214 -7.25 15.30 8.54
CA GLU A 214 -6.04 14.84 9.23
C GLU A 214 -4.80 14.93 8.33
N GLN A 215 -4.90 14.46 7.09
CA GLN A 215 -3.85 14.56 6.09
C GLN A 215 -3.52 16.01 5.76
N ALA A 216 -4.53 16.89 5.69
CA ALA A 216 -4.32 18.31 5.51
C ALA A 216 -3.55 18.94 6.69
N LYS A 217 -3.84 18.53 7.93
CA LYS A 217 -3.09 18.96 9.12
C LYS A 217 -1.62 18.50 9.05
N ILE A 218 -1.37 17.25 8.65
CA ILE A 218 0.00 16.73 8.45
C ILE A 218 0.73 17.53 7.37
N ILE A 219 0.09 17.77 6.22
CA ILE A 219 0.68 18.56 5.13
C ILE A 219 1.03 19.97 5.61
N ASN A 220 0.11 20.65 6.30
CA ASN A 220 0.34 21.99 6.81
C ASN A 220 1.47 22.01 7.85
N PHE A 221 1.53 21.03 8.75
CA PHE A 221 2.63 20.89 9.70
C PHE A 221 3.97 20.78 8.98
N CYS A 222 4.08 19.89 7.99
CA CYS A 222 5.31 19.74 7.22
C CYS A 222 5.69 21.03 6.48
N GLN A 223 4.71 21.71 5.86
CA GLN A 223 4.92 22.96 5.13
C GLN A 223 5.39 24.11 6.03
N ASN A 224 4.87 24.19 7.26
CA ASN A 224 5.24 25.23 8.21
C ASN A 224 6.62 24.96 8.84
N ASN A 225 7.06 23.70 8.87
CA ASN A 225 8.29 23.27 9.56
C ASN A 225 9.39 22.76 8.61
N VAL A 226 9.33 23.09 7.31
CA VAL A 226 10.30 22.61 6.30
C VAL A 226 11.75 22.83 6.72
N ALA A 227 12.10 24.03 7.17
CA ALA A 227 13.47 24.35 7.57
C ALA A 227 13.97 23.46 8.72
N LEU A 228 13.11 23.17 9.70
CA LEU A 228 13.45 22.30 10.83
C LEU A 228 13.60 20.84 10.37
N LEU A 229 12.72 20.38 9.46
CA LEU A 229 12.81 19.05 8.86
C LEU A 229 14.11 18.87 8.07
N ASP A 230 14.52 19.88 7.30
CA ASP A 230 15.79 19.88 6.58
C ASP A 230 16.98 19.80 7.56
N GLN A 231 16.94 20.57 8.66
CA GLN A 231 17.98 20.51 9.69
C GLN A 231 18.04 19.16 10.41
N LEU A 232 16.90 18.52 10.69
CA LEU A 232 16.87 17.15 11.23
C LEU A 232 17.49 16.15 10.25
N GLN A 233 17.27 16.35 8.95
CA GLN A 233 17.91 15.54 7.91
C GLN A 233 19.43 15.76 7.89
N GLU A 234 19.92 16.99 8.00
CA GLU A 234 21.36 17.27 8.14
C GLU A 234 21.96 16.62 9.40
N GLN A 235 21.22 16.56 10.52
CA GLN A 235 21.69 15.87 11.72
C GLN A 235 21.85 14.36 11.52
N ARG A 236 21.12 13.74 10.57
CA ARG A 236 21.32 12.33 10.23
C ARG A 236 22.72 12.07 9.69
N ASP A 237 23.21 12.98 8.85
CA ASP A 237 24.54 12.89 8.26
C ASP A 237 25.62 13.07 9.33
N ASN A 238 25.41 14.03 10.25
CA ASN A 238 26.32 14.21 11.40
C ASN A 238 26.39 12.97 12.30
N VAL A 239 25.26 12.30 12.56
CA VAL A 239 25.21 11.05 13.32
C VAL A 239 26.00 9.94 12.60
N ARG A 240 25.83 9.81 11.28
CA ARG A 240 26.58 8.85 10.47
C ARG A 240 28.09 9.11 10.52
N ASP A 241 28.50 10.37 10.38
CA ASP A 241 29.91 10.76 10.44
C ASP A 241 30.52 10.50 11.83
N SER A 242 29.74 10.70 12.90
CA SER A 242 30.14 10.34 14.26
C SER A 242 30.37 8.83 14.39
N PHE A 243 29.47 8.00 13.88
CA PHE A 243 29.66 6.56 13.90
C PHE A 243 30.85 6.12 13.04
N ARG A 244 31.10 6.80 11.91
CA ARG A 244 32.27 6.50 11.04
C ARG A 244 33.57 6.75 11.79
N THR A 245 33.62 7.83 12.55
CA THR A 245 34.73 8.13 13.45
C THR A 245 34.89 7.03 14.50
N GLN A 246 33.80 6.57 15.12
CA GLN A 246 33.85 5.49 16.11
C GLN A 246 34.35 4.15 15.54
N LEU A 247 33.93 3.76 14.33
CA LEU A 247 34.48 2.55 13.68
C LEU A 247 35.97 2.70 13.33
N SER A 248 36.40 3.90 12.90
CA SER A 248 37.82 4.18 12.65
C SER A 248 38.66 4.11 13.94
N GLU A 249 38.09 4.54 15.07
CA GLU A 249 38.73 4.38 16.39
C GLU A 249 38.84 2.92 16.81
N ILE A 250 37.86 2.07 16.46
CA ILE A 250 37.92 0.64 16.73
C ILE A 250 39.11 0.02 16.00
N GLU A 251 39.31 0.34 14.73
CA GLU A 251 40.46 -0.13 13.94
C GLU A 251 41.78 0.09 14.68
N ALA A 252 41.97 1.29 15.24
CA ALA A 252 43.17 1.65 15.97
C ALA A 252 43.32 0.93 17.33
N LEU A 253 42.25 0.37 17.89
CA LEU A 253 42.21 -0.27 19.20
C LEU A 253 42.34 -1.80 19.15
N LEU A 254 42.12 -2.41 17.99
CA LEU A 254 42.18 -3.86 17.85
C LEU A 254 43.59 -4.38 18.10
N LYS A 255 43.69 -5.44 18.89
CA LYS A 255 44.99 -6.05 19.25
C LYS A 255 45.50 -7.03 18.20
N THR A 256 44.58 -7.51 17.39
CA THR A 256 44.83 -8.44 16.30
C THR A 256 44.52 -7.77 14.96
N ASP A 257 45.32 -8.09 13.95
CA ASP A 257 45.11 -7.68 12.56
C ASP A 257 43.95 -8.51 11.98
N VAL A 258 42.75 -8.23 12.47
CA VAL A 258 41.48 -8.95 12.15
C VAL A 258 40.82 -8.36 10.92
N PHE A 259 41.01 -7.06 10.70
CA PHE A 259 40.48 -6.30 9.58
C PHE A 259 41.66 -5.87 8.73
N GLY A 260 41.53 -5.98 7.41
CA GLY A 260 42.32 -5.18 6.49
C GLY A 260 41.81 -3.74 6.52
N GLU A 261 41.76 -3.06 5.37
CA GLU A 261 41.10 -1.75 5.32
C GLU A 261 39.62 -1.91 5.70
N ILE A 262 39.19 -1.23 6.76
CA ILE A 262 37.77 -1.18 7.12
C ILE A 262 37.02 -0.40 6.04
N GLU A 263 36.43 -1.11 5.07
CA GLU A 263 35.55 -0.52 4.08
C GLU A 263 34.18 -0.24 4.71
N SER A 264 33.99 1.00 5.19
CA SER A 264 32.70 1.44 5.71
C SER A 264 31.69 1.54 4.59
N HIS A 265 30.58 0.82 4.72
CA HIS A 265 29.44 0.94 3.83
C HIS A 265 28.26 1.53 4.63
N ASN A 266 27.48 2.39 3.97
CA ASN A 266 26.33 3.05 4.60
C ASN A 266 25.08 2.17 4.45
N ILE A 267 24.38 1.90 5.55
CA ILE A 267 23.05 1.26 5.52
C ILE A 267 22.06 2.35 5.09
N ASP A 268 21.76 2.46 3.79
CA ASP A 268 20.84 3.49 3.26
C ASP A 268 19.52 2.93 2.71
N ASP A 269 19.37 1.60 2.69
CA ASP A 269 18.32 0.97 1.88
C ASP A 269 16.90 1.16 2.41
N GLU A 270 16.72 1.53 3.69
CA GLU A 270 15.38 1.67 4.28
C GLU A 270 15.00 3.11 4.67
N ASN A 271 15.93 4.08 4.59
CA ASN A 271 15.66 5.48 4.91
C ASN A 271 14.99 5.75 6.29
N THR A 272 15.05 4.79 7.23
CA THR A 272 14.48 4.93 8.57
C THR A 272 15.54 5.33 9.60
N TRP A 273 15.10 5.96 10.70
CA TRP A 273 15.96 6.28 11.84
C TRP A 273 16.44 5.05 12.61
N GLU A 274 15.75 3.92 12.47
CA GLU A 274 16.09 2.66 13.12
C GLU A 274 17.41 2.08 12.60
N TYR A 275 17.62 2.15 11.28
CA TYR A 275 18.83 1.68 10.61
C TYR A 275 19.83 2.80 10.31
N LEU A 276 19.61 4.01 10.84
CA LEU A 276 20.57 5.10 10.69
C LEU A 276 21.89 4.71 11.34
N GLY A 277 22.87 4.38 10.52
CA GLY A 277 24.09 3.77 10.97
C GLY A 277 25.06 3.49 9.84
N ILE A 278 26.08 2.73 10.19
CA ILE A 278 27.11 2.24 9.29
C ILE A 278 27.52 0.83 9.70
N TYR A 279 28.18 0.12 8.79
CA TYR A 279 28.81 -1.15 9.09
C TYR A 279 30.20 -1.27 8.47
N ALA A 280 30.95 -2.25 8.98
CA ALA A 280 32.30 -2.58 8.59
C ALA A 280 32.47 -4.09 8.46
N TYR A 281 32.97 -4.56 7.32
CA TYR A 281 33.39 -5.95 7.14
C TYR A 281 34.83 -6.14 7.60
N SER A 282 35.12 -7.30 8.20
CA SER A 282 36.49 -7.81 8.34
C SER A 282 37.05 -8.27 7.00
N ASP A 283 38.35 -8.53 6.97
CA ASP A 283 38.92 -9.37 5.91
C ASP A 283 38.30 -10.78 5.98
N ASP A 284 38.26 -11.48 4.85
CA ASP A 284 37.82 -12.86 4.84
C ASP A 284 38.83 -13.77 5.54
N PHE A 285 38.36 -14.52 6.52
CA PHE A 285 39.15 -15.61 7.11
C PHE A 285 38.61 -16.97 6.68
N LYS A 286 39.52 -17.92 6.58
CA LYS A 286 39.23 -19.31 6.20
C LYS A 286 39.36 -20.21 7.41
N ILE A 287 38.30 -20.93 7.73
CA ILE A 287 38.34 -21.96 8.77
C ILE A 287 38.95 -23.23 8.19
N ARG A 288 39.91 -23.84 8.90
CA ARG A 288 40.59 -25.08 8.52
C ARG A 288 39.60 -26.17 8.15
N ASN A 289 39.92 -26.88 7.07
CA ASN A 289 39.12 -27.97 6.54
C ASN A 289 37.70 -27.56 6.07
N THR A 290 37.45 -26.27 5.86
CA THR A 290 36.22 -25.77 5.25
C THR A 290 36.52 -25.06 3.92
N SER A 291 35.51 -24.97 3.05
CA SER A 291 35.57 -24.19 1.81
C SER A 291 34.77 -22.90 1.93
N HIS A 292 34.81 -22.28 3.11
CA HIS A 292 34.04 -21.07 3.42
C HIS A 292 34.97 -19.89 3.73
N LYS A 293 34.63 -18.74 3.15
CA LYS A 293 35.06 -17.42 3.58
C LYS A 293 34.13 -16.98 4.69
N VAL A 294 34.68 -16.44 5.76
CA VAL A 294 33.89 -15.96 6.89
C VAL A 294 34.26 -14.51 7.14
N TYR A 295 33.25 -13.69 7.39
CA TYR A 295 33.38 -12.29 7.71
C TYR A 295 32.76 -12.01 9.07
N ILE A 296 33.43 -11.18 9.86
CA ILE A 296 32.81 -10.50 11.00
C ILE A 296 32.34 -9.15 10.49
N VAL A 297 31.07 -8.84 10.67
CA VAL A 297 30.52 -7.53 10.29
C VAL A 297 30.15 -6.78 11.56
N ALA A 298 30.76 -5.62 11.76
CA ALA A 298 30.44 -4.73 12.86
C ALA A 298 29.41 -3.71 12.40
N HIS A 299 28.25 -3.67 13.05
CA HIS A 299 27.17 -2.74 12.78
C HIS A 299 27.08 -1.73 13.91
N TRP A 300 27.08 -0.44 13.57
CA TRP A 300 26.84 0.65 14.50
C TRP A 300 25.68 1.50 14.01
N THR A 301 24.52 1.33 14.63
CA THR A 301 23.31 2.09 14.33
C THR A 301 22.94 3.01 15.48
N LEU A 302 21.99 3.91 15.23
CA LEU A 302 21.46 4.82 16.24
C LEU A 302 20.81 4.07 17.41
N LYS A 303 20.18 2.92 17.12
CA LYS A 303 19.46 2.11 18.11
C LYS A 303 20.38 1.10 18.80
N SER A 304 21.22 0.41 18.04
CA SER A 304 21.99 -0.74 18.54
C SER A 304 23.37 -0.83 17.90
N VAL A 305 24.26 -1.53 18.59
CA VAL A 305 25.54 -1.99 18.07
C VAL A 305 25.53 -3.50 18.11
N TYR A 306 25.87 -4.16 17.02
CA TYR A 306 25.86 -5.62 16.95
C TYR A 306 26.95 -6.15 16.02
N LEU A 307 27.36 -7.39 16.26
CA LEU A 307 28.27 -8.12 15.39
C LEU A 307 27.52 -9.25 14.72
N THR A 308 27.66 -9.37 13.40
CA THR A 308 27.19 -10.52 12.64
C THR A 308 28.35 -11.34 12.11
N ILE A 309 28.08 -12.61 11.85
CA ILE A 309 28.94 -13.47 11.07
C ILE A 309 28.23 -13.80 9.76
N GLU A 310 28.93 -13.57 8.66
CA GLU A 310 28.50 -13.95 7.32
C GLU A 310 29.45 -14.99 6.75
N MET A 311 28.93 -15.92 5.95
CA MET A 311 29.72 -17.01 5.39
C MET A 311 29.37 -17.24 3.92
N TYR A 312 30.41 -17.33 3.10
CA TYR A 312 30.29 -17.53 1.65
C TYR A 312 31.18 -18.69 1.21
N THR A 313 30.75 -19.41 0.18
CA THR A 313 31.56 -20.48 -0.43
C THR A 313 32.76 -19.88 -1.18
N VAL A 314 33.95 -20.45 -1.01
CA VAL A 314 35.20 -19.92 -1.60
C VAL A 314 35.17 -19.93 -3.14
N ARG A 315 34.46 -20.88 -3.74
CA ARG A 315 34.50 -21.12 -5.20
C ARG A 315 33.53 -20.25 -5.98
N ASP A 316 32.31 -20.13 -5.48
CA ASP A 316 31.19 -19.53 -6.22
C ASP A 316 30.62 -18.29 -5.52
N GLU A 317 31.18 -17.92 -4.35
CA GLU A 317 30.72 -16.80 -3.51
C GLU A 317 29.23 -16.85 -3.16
N ASN A 318 28.64 -18.05 -3.24
CA ASN A 318 27.28 -18.29 -2.78
C ASN A 318 27.24 -18.29 -1.25
N GLN A 319 26.15 -17.74 -0.70
CA GLN A 319 25.82 -17.81 0.71
C GLN A 319 25.86 -19.25 1.24
N VAL A 320 26.43 -19.42 2.42
CA VAL A 320 26.36 -20.70 3.14
C VAL A 320 24.99 -20.82 3.81
N PRO A 321 24.26 -21.93 3.66
CA PRO A 321 22.96 -22.09 4.32
C PRO A 321 23.07 -21.91 5.83
N LEU A 322 22.13 -21.17 6.44
CA LEU A 322 22.09 -20.89 7.88
C LEU A 322 22.32 -22.13 8.76
N SER A 323 21.73 -23.27 8.41
CA SER A 323 21.89 -24.53 9.17
C SER A 323 23.34 -25.04 9.23
N VAL A 324 24.15 -24.72 8.22
CA VAL A 324 25.58 -25.06 8.15
C VAL A 324 26.38 -24.04 8.96
N MET A 325 26.05 -22.74 8.86
CA MET A 325 26.67 -21.69 9.67
C MET A 325 26.51 -21.98 11.16
N LEU A 326 25.29 -22.27 11.62
CA LEU A 326 25.00 -22.54 13.04
C LEU A 326 25.81 -23.72 13.60
N LYS A 327 25.91 -24.83 12.84
CA LYS A 327 26.72 -25.98 13.25
C LYS A 327 28.21 -25.64 13.37
N LEU A 328 28.71 -24.83 12.45
CA LEU A 328 30.10 -24.39 12.47
C LEU A 328 30.36 -23.48 13.68
N LEU A 329 29.51 -22.49 13.91
CA LEU A 329 29.61 -21.59 15.07
C LEU A 329 29.49 -22.33 16.41
N GLU A 330 28.60 -23.33 16.50
CA GLU A 330 28.49 -24.21 17.67
C GLU A 330 29.80 -24.95 17.93
N SER A 331 30.43 -25.50 16.88
CA SER A 331 31.71 -26.20 17.01
C SER A 331 32.86 -25.30 17.48
N LEU A 332 32.79 -24.00 17.17
CA LEU A 332 33.74 -22.97 17.61
C LEU A 332 33.42 -22.38 18.99
N ALA A 333 32.37 -22.87 19.66
CA ALA A 333 31.85 -22.31 20.92
C ALA A 333 31.52 -20.80 20.82
N VAL A 334 31.06 -20.36 19.65
CA VAL A 334 30.54 -19.01 19.44
C VAL A 334 29.08 -18.98 19.88
N ASN A 335 28.73 -18.04 20.76
CA ASN A 335 27.37 -17.89 21.25
C ASN A 335 26.54 -17.12 20.20
N VAL A 336 25.49 -17.75 19.70
CA VAL A 336 24.55 -17.14 18.75
C VAL A 336 23.39 -16.52 19.52
N ILE A 337 23.10 -15.24 19.24
CA ILE A 337 22.02 -14.48 19.88
C ILE A 337 20.73 -14.61 19.06
N SER A 338 20.82 -14.36 17.76
CA SER A 338 19.71 -14.47 16.82
C SER A 338 20.24 -14.80 15.42
N ALA A 339 19.38 -15.41 14.61
CA ALA A 339 19.56 -15.56 13.17
C ALA A 339 18.39 -14.82 12.54
N GLU A 340 18.57 -13.52 12.32
CA GLU A 340 17.50 -12.61 11.89
C GLU A 340 17.21 -12.74 10.40
N ASP A 341 18.20 -13.20 9.60
CA ASP A 341 18.11 -13.41 8.16
C ASP A 341 18.61 -14.82 7.75
N GLU A 342 18.30 -15.27 6.52
CA GLU A 342 18.81 -16.55 5.98
C GLU A 342 20.34 -16.60 5.85
N ASP A 343 20.98 -15.45 6.05
CA ASP A 343 22.21 -15.05 5.40
C ASP A 343 23.27 -14.53 6.40
N SER A 344 22.87 -14.15 7.63
CA SER A 344 23.76 -13.66 8.67
C SER A 344 23.34 -14.12 10.07
N VAL A 345 24.30 -14.19 10.99
CA VAL A 345 24.05 -14.61 12.38
C VAL A 345 24.56 -13.57 13.36
N ILE A 346 23.70 -13.08 14.25
CA ILE A 346 24.06 -12.12 15.30
C ILE A 346 24.72 -12.86 16.47
N VAL A 347 25.92 -12.42 16.84
CA VAL A 347 26.73 -13.03 17.91
C VAL A 347 27.04 -12.06 19.06
N PHE A 348 26.76 -10.78 18.86
CA PHE A 348 26.86 -9.74 19.88
C PHE A 348 25.80 -8.67 19.60
N THR A 349 25.17 -8.11 20.64
CA THR A 349 24.27 -6.96 20.50
C THR A 349 24.23 -6.14 21.79
N ALA A 350 24.15 -4.82 21.66
CA ALA A 350 24.05 -3.86 22.75
C ALA A 350 23.29 -2.60 22.30
N GLN A 351 22.82 -1.80 23.25
CA GLN A 351 22.23 -0.48 22.97
C GLN A 351 23.32 0.51 22.59
N SER A 352 23.14 1.27 21.49
CA SER A 352 24.17 2.17 20.95
C SER A 352 24.63 3.23 21.95
N LYS A 353 23.68 3.79 22.72
CA LYS A 353 23.95 4.80 23.77
C LYS A 353 24.91 4.34 24.88
N ASP A 354 25.01 3.03 25.10
CA ASP A 354 25.79 2.44 26.19
C ASP A 354 27.14 1.89 25.68
N MET A 355 27.42 2.04 24.38
CA MET A 355 28.59 1.47 23.71
C MET A 355 29.69 2.49 23.49
N THR A 356 30.93 1.98 23.47
CA THR A 356 32.13 2.74 23.11
C THR A 356 33.00 1.91 22.17
N PRO A 357 33.88 2.55 21.38
CA PRO A 357 34.87 1.87 20.55
C PRO A 357 35.64 0.78 21.30
N GLN A 358 36.05 1.03 22.55
CA GLN A 358 36.81 0.08 23.36
C GLN A 358 36.03 -1.19 23.71
N ILE A 359 34.73 -1.04 24.02
CA ILE A 359 33.86 -2.18 24.33
C ILE A 359 33.68 -3.04 23.07
N LEU A 360 33.39 -2.41 21.93
CA LEU A 360 33.19 -3.17 20.69
C LEU A 360 34.48 -3.83 20.20
N ALA A 361 35.62 -3.13 20.27
CA ALA A 361 36.92 -3.70 19.94
C ALA A 361 37.24 -4.95 20.80
N THR A 362 36.95 -4.90 22.10
CA THR A 362 37.11 -6.05 23.00
C THR A 362 36.24 -7.23 22.58
N ALA A 363 34.96 -6.97 22.25
CA ALA A 363 34.04 -8.01 21.79
C ALA A 363 34.50 -8.63 20.46
N ILE A 364 35.03 -7.83 19.55
CA ILE A 364 35.57 -8.32 18.27
C ILE A 364 36.84 -9.16 18.51
N ASP A 365 37.78 -8.70 19.35
CA ASP A 365 38.98 -9.47 19.69
C ASP A 365 38.60 -10.83 20.32
N GLU A 366 37.64 -10.86 21.25
CA GLU A 366 37.17 -12.09 21.87
C GLU A 366 36.52 -13.05 20.86
N LEU A 367 35.73 -12.51 19.93
CA LEU A 367 35.11 -13.30 18.86
C LEU A 367 36.17 -13.86 17.91
N TYR A 368 37.09 -13.01 17.46
CA TYR A 368 38.18 -13.41 16.58
C TYR A 368 39.04 -14.50 17.21
N GLN A 369 39.41 -14.39 18.49
CA GLN A 369 40.19 -15.41 19.19
C GLN A 369 39.49 -16.77 19.29
N LYS A 370 38.16 -16.81 19.27
CA LYS A 370 37.42 -18.08 19.21
C LYS A 370 37.53 -18.71 17.83
N ILE A 371 37.43 -17.90 16.78
CA ILE A 371 37.47 -18.39 15.40
C ILE A 371 38.90 -18.71 14.95
N ALA A 372 39.88 -17.90 15.35
CA ALA A 372 41.29 -18.01 14.99
C ALA A 372 41.99 -19.29 15.49
N ARG A 373 41.43 -19.98 16.50
CA ARG A 373 41.92 -21.30 16.92
C ARG A 373 41.84 -22.34 15.81
N ASP A 374 40.91 -22.14 14.89
CA ASP A 374 40.61 -23.04 13.79
C ASP A 374 40.87 -22.38 12.41
N ILE A 375 41.60 -21.25 12.36
CA ILE A 375 42.25 -20.71 11.14
C ILE A 375 43.62 -21.39 10.98
#